data_AF-A0A9E5Y8V2-F1
#
_entry.id   AF-A0A9E5Y8V2-F1
#
_cell.length_a   1.000
_cell.length_b   1.000
_cell.length_c   1.000
_cell.angle_alpha   90.00
_cell.angle_beta   90.00
_cell.angle_gamma   90.00
#
_symmetry.space_group_name_H-M   'P 1'
#
loop_
_entity.id
_entity.type
_entity.pdbx_description
1 polymer ?
#
loop_
_entity_poly.entity_id
_entity_poly.type
_entity_poly.pdbx_seq_one_letter_code
_entity_poly.pdbx_strand_id
1 'polypeptide(L)'
;MGKDHSHAYLGMPFFFHPEVMPVRKAIAGRTEKTVTKAAERFGWESYETSWGKLIERKGIDLIDIAIPNYTHKELAIAASK
;
A
#
# COMPACT_ATOMS: atom_id res chain seq x y z
N MET A 1 -7.56 8.43 -3.64
CA MET A 1 -6.93 7.84 -2.44
C MET A 1 -5.46 7.49 -2.64
N GLY A 2 -5.05 6.66 -3.63
CA GLY A 2 -3.64 6.21 -3.73
C GLY A 2 -2.55 7.31 -3.74
N LYS A 3 -2.77 8.44 -4.43
CA LYS A 3 -1.86 9.59 -4.42
C LYS A 3 -1.75 10.21 -3.01
N ASP A 4 -2.87 10.41 -2.34
CA ASP A 4 -2.96 11.11 -1.06
C ASP A 4 -2.32 10.27 0.05
N HIS A 5 -2.57 8.96 0.05
CA HIS A 5 -1.94 8.03 1.00
C HIS A 5 -0.43 7.93 0.76
N SER A 6 0.01 7.88 -0.50
CA SER A 6 1.44 7.90 -0.84
C SER A 6 2.11 9.21 -0.38
N HIS A 7 1.42 10.34 -0.50
CA HIS A 7 1.90 11.63 0.00
C HIS A 7 1.98 11.64 1.53
N ALA A 8 1.00 11.08 2.23
CA ALA A 8 1.03 10.99 3.68
C ALA A 8 2.25 10.18 4.18
N TYR A 9 2.51 9.00 3.60
CA TYR A 9 3.70 8.21 3.97
C TYR A 9 5.02 8.92 3.66
N LEU A 10 5.09 9.67 2.55
CA LEU A 10 6.26 10.46 2.20
C LEU A 10 6.47 11.66 3.13
N GLY A 11 5.39 12.37 3.45
CA GLY A 11 5.42 13.64 4.17
C GLY A 11 5.47 13.49 5.69
N MET A 12 4.89 12.42 6.25
CA MET A 12 4.77 12.24 7.70
C MET A 12 6.12 12.40 8.44
N PRO A 13 7.25 11.83 7.97
CA PRO A 13 8.54 12.01 8.65
C PRO A 13 9.12 13.43 8.59
N PHE A 14 8.61 14.31 7.71
CA PHE A 14 9.00 15.71 7.71
C PHE A 14 8.31 16.49 8.84
N PHE A 15 7.05 16.16 9.14
CA PHE A 15 6.26 16.85 10.15
C PHE A 15 6.43 16.27 11.56
N PHE A 16 6.76 14.98 11.65
CA PHE A 16 6.85 14.25 12.90
C PHE A 16 8.17 13.48 12.99
N HIS A 17 8.55 13.09 14.20
CA HIS A 17 9.73 12.25 14.47
C HIS A 17 9.24 10.86 14.88
N PRO A 18 8.82 10.00 13.92
CA PRO A 18 8.25 8.71 14.25
C PRO A 18 9.33 7.75 14.74
N GLU A 19 8.96 6.88 15.68
CA GLU A 19 9.84 5.78 16.12
C GLU A 19 10.07 4.74 15.00
N VAL A 20 9.10 4.63 14.08
CA VAL A 20 9.17 3.74 12.92
C VAL A 20 9.01 4.53 11.63
N MET A 21 9.95 4.33 10.71
CA MET A 21 9.91 4.98 9.40
C MET A 21 9.05 4.18 8.43
N PRO A 22 7.95 4.75 7.89
CA PRO A 22 7.15 4.07 6.89
C PRO A 22 7.93 3.91 5.58
N VAL A 23 7.87 2.72 5.02
CA VAL A 23 8.40 2.43 3.69
C VAL A 23 7.23 2.12 2.77
N ARG A 24 7.18 2.80 1.62
CA ARG A 24 6.22 2.50 0.54
C ARG A 24 6.66 1.21 -0.17
N LYS A 25 6.46 0.07 0.49
CA LYS A 25 7.07 -1.21 0.12
C LYS A 25 6.45 -1.86 -1.13
N ALA A 26 5.12 -1.99 -1.16
CA ALA A 26 4.38 -2.55 -2.28
C ALA A 26 3.00 -1.90 -2.44
N ILE A 27 2.57 -1.66 -3.68
CA ILE A 27 1.21 -1.20 -4.02
C ILE A 27 0.48 -2.25 -4.87
N ALA A 28 -0.79 -2.52 -4.58
CA ALA A 28 -1.59 -3.48 -5.34
C ALA A 28 -2.62 -2.79 -6.24
N GLY A 29 -2.82 -3.34 -7.45
CA GLY A 29 -3.84 -2.90 -8.38
C GLY A 29 -4.09 -3.90 -9.50
N ARG A 30 -5.36 -4.17 -9.83
CA ARG A 30 -5.76 -5.25 -10.75
C ARG A 30 -5.21 -5.13 -12.18
N THR A 31 -4.88 -3.92 -12.63
CA THR A 31 -4.40 -3.68 -13.98
C THR A 31 -2.92 -3.31 -13.94
N GLU A 32 -2.07 -4.24 -14.37
CA GLU A 32 -0.60 -4.14 -14.35
C GLU A 32 -0.09 -2.78 -14.85
N LYS A 33 -0.46 -2.39 -16.07
CA LYS A 33 -0.09 -1.10 -16.67
C LYS A 33 -0.38 0.11 -15.77
N THR A 34 -1.48 0.08 -15.02
CA THR A 34 -1.84 1.21 -14.13
C THR A 34 -1.11 1.16 -12.80
N VAL A 35 -0.93 -0.04 -12.23
CA VAL A 35 -0.27 -0.19 -10.93
C VAL A 35 1.24 0.03 -11.05
N THR A 36 1.89 -0.44 -12.12
CA THR A 36 3.32 -0.17 -12.38
C THR A 36 3.59 1.33 -12.49
N LYS A 37 2.76 2.04 -13.28
CA LYS A 37 2.86 3.51 -13.39
C LYS A 37 2.64 4.22 -12.06
N ALA A 38 1.72 3.74 -11.23
CA ALA A 38 1.48 4.30 -9.91
C ALA A 38 2.66 4.04 -8.97
N ALA A 39 3.25 2.85 -9.01
CA ALA A 39 4.42 2.49 -8.20
C ALA A 39 5.61 3.39 -8.54
N GLU A 40 5.94 3.52 -9.84
CA GLU A 40 7.00 4.41 -10.32
C GLU A 40 6.74 5.86 -9.92
N ARG A 41 5.55 6.38 -10.22
CA ARG A 41 5.20 7.79 -9.99
C ARG A 41 5.19 8.14 -8.50
N PHE A 42 4.70 7.25 -7.65
CA PHE A 42 4.51 7.50 -6.23
C PHE A 42 5.61 6.93 -5.35
N GLY A 43 6.67 6.37 -5.94
CA GLY A 43 7.85 5.90 -5.22
C GLY A 43 7.61 4.66 -4.36
N TRP A 44 6.81 3.71 -4.86
CA TRP A 44 6.69 2.38 -4.25
C TRP A 44 7.76 1.44 -4.80
N GLU A 45 8.42 0.67 -3.94
CA GLU A 45 9.53 -0.21 -4.36
C GLU A 45 9.10 -1.37 -5.26
N SER A 46 7.84 -1.82 -5.12
CA SER A 46 7.29 -2.93 -5.89
C SER A 46 5.78 -2.78 -6.08
N TYR A 47 5.21 -3.63 -6.93
CA TYR A 47 3.77 -3.71 -7.12
C TYR A 47 3.28 -5.15 -7.20
N GLU A 48 1.98 -5.32 -6.99
CA GLU A 48 1.28 -6.59 -7.21
C GLU A 48 -0.01 -6.36 -8.00
N THR A 49 -0.40 -7.36 -8.80
CA THR A 49 -1.69 -7.34 -9.51
C THR A 49 -2.84 -7.99 -8.74
N SER A 50 -2.53 -8.58 -7.59
CA SER A 50 -3.49 -9.21 -6.68
C SER A 50 -3.23 -8.75 -5.25
N TRP A 51 -4.27 -8.28 -4.55
CA TRP A 51 -4.16 -7.93 -3.14
C TRP A 51 -3.87 -9.16 -2.26
N GLY A 52 -4.35 -10.35 -2.66
CA GLY A 52 -4.10 -11.59 -1.92
C GLY A 52 -2.61 -11.93 -1.90
N LYS A 53 -1.95 -11.82 -3.07
CA LYS A 53 -0.49 -11.97 -3.16
C LYS A 53 0.23 -10.93 -2.30
N LEU A 54 -0.25 -9.68 -2.26
CA LEU A 54 0.35 -8.63 -1.44
C LEU A 54 0.29 -8.95 0.05
N ILE A 55 -0.83 -9.49 0.54
CA ILE A 55 -1.00 -9.87 1.96
C ILE A 55 -0.07 -11.04 2.34
N GLU A 56 0.16 -11.99 1.44
CA GLU A 56 1.02 -13.15 1.71
C GLU A 56 2.53 -12.81 1.70
N ARG A 57 2.91 -11.59 1.28
CA ARG A 57 4.31 -11.19 1.19
C ARG A 57 4.93 -11.01 2.57
N LYS A 58 6.08 -11.64 2.77
CA LYS A 58 6.96 -11.35 3.91
C LYS A 58 7.52 -9.93 3.80
N GLY A 59 7.73 -9.28 4.96
CA GLY A 59 8.29 -7.94 5.03
C GLY A 59 7.30 -6.81 4.70
N ILE A 60 6.00 -7.06 4.91
CA ILE A 60 4.95 -6.05 4.96
C ILE A 60 4.43 -6.00 6.40
N ASP A 61 4.60 -4.86 7.07
CA ASP A 61 4.22 -4.71 8.49
C ASP A 61 2.84 -4.05 8.67
N LEU A 62 2.34 -3.36 7.64
CA LEU A 62 1.08 -2.62 7.67
C LEU A 62 0.37 -2.69 6.31
N ILE A 63 -0.95 -2.91 6.35
CA ILE A 63 -1.83 -2.90 5.18
C ILE A 63 -2.74 -1.67 5.20
N ASP A 64 -2.71 -0.92 4.11
CA ASP A 64 -3.57 0.25 3.86
C ASP A 64 -4.65 -0.08 2.81
N ILE A 65 -5.92 -0.06 3.22
CA ILE A 65 -7.06 -0.48 2.40
C ILE A 65 -7.76 0.75 1.81
N ALA A 66 -7.33 1.14 0.60
CA ALA A 66 -7.82 2.33 -0.11
C ALA A 66 -8.70 1.99 -1.35
N ILE A 67 -9.52 0.94 -1.26
CA ILE A 67 -10.34 0.38 -2.35
C ILE A 67 -11.85 0.44 -2.02
N PRO A 68 -12.79 0.07 -2.92
CA PRO A 68 -14.23 0.22 -2.65
C PRO A 68 -14.76 -0.54 -1.42
N ASN A 69 -15.73 0.05 -0.72
CA ASN A 69 -16.22 -0.40 0.59
C ASN A 69 -16.60 -1.88 0.68
N TYR A 70 -17.20 -2.45 -0.38
CA TYR A 70 -17.67 -3.84 -0.36
C TYR A 70 -16.53 -4.87 -0.22
N THR A 71 -15.28 -4.47 -0.45
CA THR A 71 -14.10 -5.34 -0.31
C THR A 71 -13.41 -5.22 1.04
N HIS A 72 -13.73 -4.19 1.85
CA HIS A 72 -12.97 -3.88 3.06
C HIS A 72 -12.98 -5.03 4.08
N LYS A 73 -14.15 -5.61 4.33
CA LYS A 73 -14.32 -6.66 5.34
C LYS A 73 -13.43 -7.87 5.06
N GLU A 74 -13.46 -8.37 3.83
CA GLU A 74 -12.68 -9.55 3.42
C GLU A 74 -11.18 -9.26 3.53
N LEU A 75 -10.75 -8.11 3.01
CA LEU A 75 -9.34 -7.73 2.95
C LEU A 75 -8.76 -7.48 4.35
N ALA A 76 -9.51 -6.82 5.23
CA ALA A 76 -9.10 -6.59 6.61
C ALA A 76 -8.96 -7.90 7.40
N ILE A 77 -9.91 -8.84 7.24
CA ILE A 77 -9.83 -10.16 7.87
C ILE A 77 -8.64 -10.97 7.34
N ALA A 78 -8.34 -10.87 6.04
CA ALA A 78 -7.20 -11.56 5.45
C ALA A 78 -5.88 -10.98 5.97
N ALA A 79 -5.79 -9.66 6.13
CA ALA A 79 -4.60 -8.96 6.60
C ALA A 79 -4.33 -9.12 8.10
N SER A 80 -5.33 -9.49 8.91
CA SER A 80 -5.21 -9.61 10.37
C SER A 80 -4.82 -10.99 10.86
N LYS A 81 -4.54 -11.93 9.95
CA LYS A 81 -4.14 -13.31 10.27
C LYS A 81 -2.63 -13.43 10.26
#